data_AF-K5UW40-F1
#
_entry.id   AF-K5UW40-F1
#
_cell.length_a   1.000
_cell.length_b   1.000
_cell.length_c   1.000
_cell.angle_alpha   90.00
_cell.angle_beta   90.00
_cell.angle_gamma   90.00
#
_symmetry.space_group_name_H-M   'P 1'
#
loop_
_entity.id
_entity.type
_entity.pdbx_description
1 polymer ?
#
loop_
_entity_poly.entity_id
_entity_poly.type
_entity_poly.pdbx_seq_one_letter_code
_entity_poly.pdbx_strand_id
1 'polypeptide(L)'
;MVAVRSSLLGVLCVVLVLVCGVSSQGTDTNCSASFNWAGNDRQQDICLITAYLRSACLADPTDAFVDALPGPSYFYVQPTKPDDCTCSMVYYNTISACALCQNGSLAPWSGYITNCTSSQVTVAGYPENIPLGTSVPAWAYLDISFEDDFNVTAAKAYSQINSTMIVGTAPTTSLSASSSASSAKASSSSSTSLQPSALPAASPGSSKKSNTGAIAGGVVGGVVGACLIAAAIVYYLRRQRRPAVRNNMSEVEPTLVGSFSPPVSPGPMSTGPAAVGSVSKLYVSVVLAIVRKYSDAYSAAES
;
A
#
# COMPACT_ATOMS: atom_id res chain seq x y z
N MET A 1 11.31 -21.04 -33.71
CA MET A 1 11.62 -19.69 -33.18
C MET A 1 10.39 -18.94 -32.67
N VAL A 2 9.28 -18.88 -33.43
CA VAL A 2 8.03 -18.19 -33.02
C VAL A 2 7.55 -18.61 -31.62
N ALA A 3 7.40 -19.91 -31.34
CA ALA A 3 6.95 -20.40 -30.03
C ALA A 3 7.82 -19.93 -28.84
N VAL A 4 9.13 -19.77 -29.03
CA VAL A 4 10.03 -19.28 -27.97
C VAL A 4 9.80 -17.79 -27.70
N ARG A 5 9.49 -17.00 -28.73
CA ARG A 5 9.11 -15.58 -28.57
C ARG A 5 7.77 -15.45 -27.85
N SER A 6 6.76 -16.25 -28.20
CA SER A 6 5.47 -16.29 -27.49
C SER A 6 5.62 -16.72 -26.03
N SER A 7 6.51 -17.68 -25.72
CA SER A 7 6.81 -18.06 -24.33
C SER A 7 7.55 -16.96 -23.56
N LEU A 8 8.49 -16.23 -24.19
CA LEU A 8 9.12 -15.07 -23.55
C LEU A 8 8.11 -13.93 -23.31
N LEU A 9 7.22 -13.63 -24.26
CA LEU A 9 6.15 -12.65 -24.05
C LEU A 9 5.20 -13.09 -22.93
N GLY A 10 4.82 -14.37 -22.87
CA GLY A 10 3.98 -14.90 -21.80
C GLY A 10 4.63 -14.75 -20.41
N VAL A 11 5.92 -15.10 -20.28
CA VAL A 11 6.67 -14.91 -19.04
C VAL A 11 6.84 -13.42 -18.71
N LEU A 12 7.12 -12.57 -19.71
CA LEU A 12 7.23 -11.12 -19.52
C LEU A 12 5.90 -10.51 -19.07
N CYS A 13 4.77 -10.88 -19.67
CA CYS A 13 3.44 -10.44 -19.24
C CYS A 13 3.08 -10.95 -17.84
N VAL A 14 3.41 -12.19 -17.48
CA VAL A 14 3.19 -12.70 -16.12
C VAL A 14 4.07 -11.97 -15.10
N VAL A 15 5.34 -11.70 -15.42
CA VAL A 15 6.22 -10.88 -14.56
C VAL A 15 5.71 -9.44 -14.47
N LEU A 16 5.24 -8.84 -15.57
CA LEU A 16 4.64 -7.50 -15.58
C LEU A 16 3.34 -7.46 -14.76
N VAL A 17 2.47 -8.46 -14.84
CA VAL A 17 1.25 -8.54 -13.99
C VAL A 17 1.61 -8.74 -12.52
N LEU A 18 2.63 -9.53 -12.20
CA LEU A 18 3.14 -9.69 -10.83
C LEU A 18 3.84 -8.44 -10.29
N VAL A 19 4.37 -7.56 -11.15
CA VAL A 19 4.99 -6.27 -10.78
C VAL A 19 3.97 -5.12 -10.75
N CYS A 20 2.97 -5.15 -11.63
CA CYS A 20 1.82 -4.22 -11.62
C CYS A 20 0.77 -4.57 -10.55
N GLY A 21 0.88 -5.72 -9.90
CA GLY A 21 0.03 -6.13 -8.77
C GLY A 21 0.32 -5.41 -7.45
N VAL A 22 1.25 -4.46 -7.43
CA VAL A 22 1.47 -3.56 -6.27
C VAL A 22 0.47 -2.41 -6.35
N SER A 23 -0.62 -2.51 -5.59
CA SER A 23 -1.43 -1.35 -5.24
C SER A 23 -0.51 -0.29 -4.64
N SER A 24 -0.38 0.88 -5.27
CA SER A 24 0.59 1.91 -4.85
C SER A 24 0.13 2.75 -3.66
N GLN A 25 -1.00 2.38 -3.04
CA GLN A 25 -1.35 2.81 -1.69
C GLN A 25 -0.24 2.35 -0.75
N GLY A 26 0.57 3.29 -0.24
CA GLY A 26 1.85 2.94 0.34
C GLY A 26 2.42 3.93 1.34
N THR A 27 3.52 3.52 1.95
CA THR A 27 4.32 4.32 2.86
C THR A 27 5.78 3.82 2.83
N ASP A 28 6.74 4.72 3.04
CA ASP A 28 8.17 4.38 3.12
C ASP A 28 8.61 3.99 4.55
N THR A 29 7.68 3.92 5.50
CA THR A 29 7.92 3.51 6.90
C THR A 29 7.17 2.23 7.26
N ASN A 30 7.72 1.44 8.18
CA ASN A 30 7.03 0.30 8.77
C ASN A 30 7.10 0.42 10.30
N CYS A 31 5.96 0.36 10.98
CA CYS A 31 5.92 0.45 12.43
C CYS A 31 6.72 -0.67 13.12
N SER A 32 7.33 -0.35 14.26
CA SER A 32 7.95 -1.35 15.13
C SER A 32 6.88 -2.17 15.87
N ALA A 33 7.24 -3.35 16.38
CA ALA A 33 6.30 -4.27 17.02
C ALA A 33 5.53 -3.68 18.23
N SER A 34 6.00 -2.59 18.82
CA SER A 34 5.30 -1.84 19.89
C SER A 34 3.98 -1.21 19.42
N PHE A 35 3.80 -1.05 18.11
CA PHE A 35 2.63 -0.50 17.43
C PHE A 35 1.74 -1.54 16.73
N ASN A 36 2.00 -2.84 16.89
CA ASN A 36 1.16 -3.90 16.31
C ASN A 36 -0.32 -3.84 16.75
N TRP A 37 -0.61 -3.24 17.91
CA TRP A 37 -1.97 -3.01 18.41
C TRP A 37 -2.77 -2.01 17.55
N ALA A 38 -2.08 -1.15 16.79
CA ALA A 38 -2.68 -0.15 15.92
C ALA A 38 -2.95 -0.66 14.49
N GLY A 39 -2.43 -1.85 14.14
CA GLY A 39 -2.69 -2.49 12.85
C GLY A 39 -4.08 -3.13 12.75
N ASN A 40 -4.36 -3.78 11.63
CA ASN A 40 -5.66 -4.39 11.34
C ASN A 40 -5.60 -5.91 11.06
N ASP A 41 -6.75 -6.52 10.80
CA ASP A 41 -6.89 -7.96 10.49
C ASP A 41 -6.23 -8.37 9.16
N ARG A 42 -5.83 -7.42 8.32
CA ARG A 42 -5.08 -7.61 7.08
C ARG A 42 -3.57 -7.51 7.24
N GLN A 43 -3.07 -7.45 8.48
CA GLN A 43 -1.64 -7.35 8.81
C GLN A 43 -0.98 -6.07 8.26
N GLN A 44 -1.78 -5.02 8.07
CA GLN A 44 -1.28 -3.69 7.66
C GLN A 44 -0.92 -2.91 8.93
N ASP A 45 0.20 -2.18 8.87
CA ASP A 45 0.55 -1.20 9.89
C ASP A 45 -0.30 0.07 9.75
N ILE A 46 -0.28 0.93 10.77
CA ILE A 46 -1.16 2.09 10.83
C ILE A 46 -0.83 3.19 9.80
N CYS A 47 0.42 3.30 9.35
CA CYS A 47 0.77 4.23 8.27
C CYS A 47 0.21 3.75 6.93
N LEU A 48 0.27 2.43 6.65
CA LEU A 48 -0.37 1.84 5.48
C LEU A 48 -1.90 1.96 5.54
N ILE A 49 -2.54 1.73 6.69
CA ILE A 49 -3.99 1.93 6.86
C ILE A 49 -4.38 3.39 6.55
N THR A 50 -3.57 4.36 7.00
CA THR A 50 -3.79 5.79 6.72
C THR A 50 -3.63 6.12 5.23
N ALA A 51 -2.65 5.51 4.54
CA ALA A 51 -2.51 5.65 3.10
C ALA A 51 -3.74 5.09 2.35
N TYR A 52 -4.28 3.95 2.79
CA TYR A 52 -5.53 3.44 2.23
C TYR A 52 -6.71 4.39 2.47
N LEU A 53 -6.87 4.93 3.69
CA LEU A 53 -7.91 5.94 3.94
C LEU A 53 -7.78 7.12 2.97
N ARG A 54 -6.58 7.68 2.81
CA ARG A 54 -6.30 8.78 1.87
C ARG A 54 -6.83 8.49 0.46
N SER A 55 -6.71 7.25 -0.01
CA SER A 55 -7.13 6.84 -1.36
C SER A 55 -8.62 7.06 -1.64
N ALA A 56 -9.47 7.11 -0.62
CA ALA A 56 -10.92 7.24 -0.80
C ALA A 56 -11.34 8.60 -1.37
N CYS A 57 -10.59 9.68 -1.08
CA CYS A 57 -10.85 11.03 -1.58
C CYS A 57 -9.95 11.45 -2.77
N LEU A 58 -9.12 10.56 -3.31
CA LEU A 58 -8.27 10.88 -4.46
C LEU A 58 -8.93 10.45 -5.77
N ALA A 59 -8.86 11.33 -6.78
CA ALA A 59 -9.32 11.03 -8.14
C ALA A 59 -8.57 9.84 -8.77
N ASP A 60 -7.30 9.67 -8.40
CA ASP A 60 -6.54 8.44 -8.63
C ASP A 60 -6.12 7.87 -7.26
N PRO A 61 -6.65 6.70 -6.83
CA PRO A 61 -6.28 6.08 -5.57
C PRO A 61 -4.82 5.60 -5.55
N THR A 62 -4.13 5.57 -6.70
CA THR A 62 -2.72 5.20 -6.79
C THR A 62 -1.77 6.28 -6.25
N ASP A 63 -2.22 7.53 -6.12
CA ASP A 63 -1.48 8.65 -5.52
C ASP A 63 -1.46 8.64 -3.98
N ALA A 64 -2.19 7.71 -3.35
CA ALA A 64 -2.38 7.68 -1.90
C ALA A 64 -1.11 7.22 -1.16
N PHE A 65 -0.43 8.17 -0.49
CA PHE A 65 0.87 7.90 0.13
C PHE A 65 1.03 8.62 1.47
N VAL A 66 1.71 7.96 2.41
CA VAL A 66 2.12 8.54 3.70
C VAL A 66 3.65 8.58 3.78
N ASP A 67 4.21 9.78 3.63
CA ASP A 67 5.64 10.04 3.69
C ASP A 67 6.21 9.79 5.09
N ALA A 68 7.45 9.30 5.17
CA ALA A 68 8.13 9.08 6.43
C ALA A 68 8.58 10.41 7.09
N LEU A 69 8.44 10.51 8.42
CA LEU A 69 8.86 11.68 9.18
C LEU A 69 10.40 11.80 9.22
N PRO A 70 10.99 12.98 8.99
CA PRO A 70 12.45 13.16 8.98
C PRO A 70 13.16 12.94 10.33
N GLY A 71 12.42 12.90 11.44
CA GLY A 71 12.97 12.75 12.79
C GLY A 71 11.93 12.93 13.89
N PRO A 72 12.32 12.84 15.18
CA PRO A 72 11.38 12.72 16.29
C PRO A 72 10.60 13.99 16.64
N SER A 73 11.13 15.16 16.31
CA SER A 73 10.47 16.46 16.49
C SER A 73 9.50 16.81 15.34
N TYR A 74 9.40 15.96 14.32
CA TYR A 74 8.51 16.17 13.18
C TYR A 74 7.16 15.52 13.46
N PHE A 75 6.11 16.09 12.87
CA PHE A 75 4.73 15.66 12.98
C PHE A 75 4.02 15.89 11.64
N TYR A 76 2.90 15.21 11.42
CA TYR A 76 2.07 15.50 10.25
C TYR A 76 1.29 16.79 10.48
N VAL A 77 1.53 17.77 9.62
CA VAL A 77 0.88 19.08 9.66
C VAL A 77 -0.53 19.03 9.07
N GLN A 78 -1.28 20.10 9.30
CA GLN A 78 -2.57 20.41 8.66
C GLN A 78 -2.60 20.11 7.14
N PRO A 79 -3.72 19.62 6.59
CA PRO A 79 -3.82 19.32 5.15
C PRO A 79 -3.51 20.53 4.27
N THR A 80 -2.63 20.34 3.28
CA THR A 80 -2.31 21.35 2.26
C THR A 80 -3.36 21.43 1.15
N LYS A 81 -4.15 20.37 1.00
CA LYS A 81 -5.35 20.28 0.16
C LYS A 81 -6.45 19.63 1.02
N PRO A 82 -7.19 20.40 1.83
CA PRO A 82 -8.20 19.87 2.74
C PRO A 82 -9.40 19.32 1.97
N ASP A 83 -9.79 18.10 2.33
CA ASP A 83 -10.96 17.37 1.83
C ASP A 83 -11.57 16.55 2.96
N ASP A 84 -12.76 16.00 2.73
CA ASP A 84 -13.57 15.39 3.80
C ASP A 84 -12.82 14.23 4.48
N CYS A 85 -12.06 13.43 3.72
CA CYS A 85 -11.19 12.39 4.29
C CYS A 85 -10.13 12.97 5.22
N THR A 86 -9.33 13.94 4.76
CA THR A 86 -8.25 14.53 5.57
C THR A 86 -8.75 15.39 6.72
N CYS A 87 -9.96 15.93 6.63
CA CYS A 87 -10.62 16.68 7.70
C CYS A 87 -11.48 15.79 8.63
N SER A 88 -11.38 14.46 8.52
CA SER A 88 -12.07 13.52 9.41
C SER A 88 -11.25 13.15 10.65
N MET A 89 -11.95 12.95 11.78
CA MET A 89 -11.36 12.48 13.03
C MET A 89 -10.67 11.12 12.87
N VAL A 90 -11.25 10.23 12.07
CA VAL A 90 -10.68 8.90 11.79
C VAL A 90 -9.34 9.03 11.08
N TYR A 91 -9.22 9.88 10.06
CA TYR A 91 -7.95 10.11 9.39
C TYR A 91 -6.91 10.75 10.33
N TYR A 92 -7.32 11.73 11.13
CA TYR A 92 -6.46 12.36 12.14
C TYR A 92 -5.95 11.37 13.19
N ASN A 93 -6.81 10.48 13.69
CA ASN A 93 -6.43 9.42 14.63
C ASN A 93 -5.40 8.46 14.02
N THR A 94 -5.58 8.02 12.78
CA THR A 94 -4.64 7.09 12.14
C THR A 94 -3.32 7.76 11.75
N ILE A 95 -3.34 8.98 11.21
CA ILE A 95 -2.11 9.71 10.85
C ILE A 95 -1.30 10.11 12.11
N SER A 96 -1.97 10.42 13.22
CA SER A 96 -1.35 10.68 14.53
C SER A 96 -0.72 9.41 15.13
N ALA A 97 -1.42 8.29 15.08
CA ALA A 97 -0.84 7.00 15.47
C ALA A 97 0.35 6.61 14.59
N CYS A 98 0.30 6.90 13.28
CA CYS A 98 1.42 6.74 12.36
C CYS A 98 2.62 7.64 12.72
N ALA A 99 2.41 8.89 13.16
CA ALA A 99 3.49 9.74 13.65
C ALA A 99 4.19 9.13 14.88
N LEU A 100 3.43 8.69 15.89
CA LEU A 100 3.99 8.05 17.09
C LEU A 100 4.68 6.72 16.78
N CYS A 101 4.17 5.95 15.81
CA CYS A 101 4.81 4.73 15.31
C CYS A 101 6.23 4.98 14.78
N GLN A 102 6.46 6.18 14.22
CA GLN A 102 7.76 6.66 13.73
C GLN A 102 8.59 7.38 14.79
N ASN A 103 8.16 7.37 16.05
CA ASN A 103 8.75 8.16 17.14
C ASN A 103 8.69 9.69 16.87
N GLY A 104 7.75 10.13 16.05
CA GLY A 104 7.45 11.54 15.79
C GLY A 104 6.65 12.20 16.92
N SER A 105 6.40 13.49 16.74
CA SER A 105 5.54 14.31 17.59
C SER A 105 4.09 14.33 17.08
N LEU A 106 3.17 14.90 17.85
CA LEU A 106 1.78 15.12 17.46
C LEU A 106 1.53 16.59 17.14
N ALA A 107 0.61 16.85 16.21
CA ALA A 107 -0.12 18.12 16.14
C ALA A 107 -1.45 17.92 16.88
N PRO A 108 -1.92 18.89 17.68
CA PRO A 108 -3.28 18.85 18.24
C PRO A 108 -4.32 18.98 17.12
N TRP A 109 -5.51 18.46 17.36
CA TRP A 109 -6.67 18.43 16.45
C TRP A 109 -7.05 19.83 15.99
N SER A 110 -7.18 20.77 16.93
CA SER A 110 -7.44 22.19 16.66
C SER A 110 -6.42 22.81 15.71
N GLY A 111 -5.14 22.44 15.84
CA GLY A 111 -4.05 22.86 14.96
C GLY A 111 -4.08 22.17 13.60
N TYR A 112 -4.38 20.87 13.59
CA TYR A 112 -4.46 20.04 12.39
C TYR A 112 -5.60 20.46 11.45
N ILE A 113 -6.77 20.81 11.98
CA ILE A 113 -7.94 21.19 11.18
C ILE A 113 -8.00 22.67 10.79
N THR A 114 -6.97 23.48 11.07
CA THR A 114 -6.99 24.95 10.82
C THR A 114 -7.27 25.34 9.36
N ASN A 115 -6.96 24.47 8.39
CA ASN A 115 -7.27 24.68 6.97
C ASN A 115 -8.61 24.08 6.53
N CYS A 116 -9.27 23.27 7.37
CA CYS A 116 -10.53 22.63 7.06
C CYS A 116 -11.71 23.59 7.25
N THR A 117 -12.68 23.58 6.33
CA THR A 117 -13.95 24.29 6.56
C THR A 117 -14.88 23.47 7.43
N SER A 118 -15.76 24.13 8.21
CA SER A 118 -16.68 23.45 9.14
C SER A 118 -17.63 22.45 8.46
N SER A 119 -17.84 22.56 7.14
CA SER A 119 -18.60 21.60 6.33
C SER A 119 -17.84 20.32 5.94
N GLN A 120 -16.50 20.33 6.01
CA GLN A 120 -15.64 19.18 5.70
C GLN A 120 -15.22 18.40 6.96
N VAL A 121 -15.29 19.03 8.14
CA VAL A 121 -14.87 18.41 9.40
C VAL A 121 -15.86 17.33 9.82
N THR A 122 -15.41 16.07 9.76
CA THR A 122 -16.22 14.90 10.17
C THR A 122 -15.70 14.36 11.50
N VAL A 123 -16.36 14.72 12.60
CA VAL A 123 -15.99 14.23 13.95
C VAL A 123 -16.46 12.79 14.18
N ALA A 124 -17.70 12.48 13.79
CA ALA A 124 -18.31 11.17 13.97
C ALA A 124 -18.21 10.34 12.67
N GLY A 125 -17.33 9.34 12.67
CA GLY A 125 -17.18 8.41 11.54
C GLY A 125 -16.11 8.80 10.53
N TYR A 126 -16.12 8.10 9.41
CA TYR A 126 -15.33 8.41 8.22
C TYR A 126 -16.31 8.74 7.09
N PRO A 127 -16.12 9.85 6.34
CA PRO A 127 -17.14 10.34 5.41
C PRO A 127 -17.26 9.47 4.14
N GLU A 128 -16.20 8.75 3.78
CA GLU A 128 -16.16 7.90 2.59
C GLU A 128 -16.32 6.42 2.90
N ASN A 129 -16.52 5.61 1.85
CA ASN A 129 -16.43 4.16 1.97
C ASN A 129 -14.98 3.73 2.23
N ILE A 130 -14.78 2.82 3.19
CA ILE A 130 -13.44 2.24 3.45
C ILE A 130 -12.96 1.50 2.19
N PRO A 131 -11.76 1.80 1.64
CA PRO A 131 -11.32 1.17 0.41
C PRO A 131 -11.10 -0.33 0.50
N LEU A 132 -11.34 -1.02 -0.62
CA LEU A 132 -11.07 -2.45 -0.73
C LEU A 132 -9.58 -2.73 -0.52
N GLY A 133 -9.29 -3.74 0.30
CA GLY A 133 -7.93 -4.10 0.67
C GLY A 133 -7.43 -3.48 1.97
N THR A 134 -8.22 -2.64 2.64
CA THR A 134 -8.00 -2.27 4.06
C THR A 134 -9.21 -2.61 4.94
N SER A 135 -9.02 -2.40 6.23
CA SER A 135 -10.03 -2.36 7.28
C SER A 135 -9.54 -1.41 8.37
N VAL A 136 -10.46 -0.72 9.04
CA VAL A 136 -10.13 0.31 10.03
C VAL A 136 -10.42 -0.22 11.44
N PRO A 137 -9.43 -0.25 12.35
CA PRO A 137 -9.67 -0.64 13.73
C PRO A 137 -10.66 0.30 14.44
N ALA A 138 -11.54 -0.26 15.28
CA ALA A 138 -12.56 0.52 15.99
C ALA A 138 -11.99 1.66 16.86
N TRP A 139 -10.75 1.56 17.35
CA TRP A 139 -10.09 2.64 18.11
C TRP A 139 -9.88 3.92 17.29
N ALA A 140 -9.79 3.83 15.95
CA ALA A 140 -9.62 5.00 15.10
C ALA A 140 -10.88 5.89 15.04
N TYR A 141 -12.02 5.38 15.51
CA TYR A 141 -13.30 6.11 15.57
C TYR A 141 -13.55 6.78 16.94
N LEU A 142 -12.55 6.83 17.81
CA LEU A 142 -12.65 7.56 19.08
C LEU A 142 -12.73 9.06 18.83
N ASP A 143 -13.75 9.71 19.40
CA ASP A 143 -13.86 11.17 19.42
C ASP A 143 -12.97 11.74 20.53
N ILE A 144 -11.98 12.53 20.12
CA ILE A 144 -11.01 13.20 20.99
C ILE A 144 -11.11 14.74 20.92
N SER A 145 -12.22 15.27 20.37
CA SER A 145 -12.47 16.72 20.25
C SER A 145 -12.42 17.48 21.58
N PHE A 146 -12.52 16.78 22.71
CA PHE A 146 -12.48 17.32 24.07
C PHE A 146 -11.08 17.30 24.70
N GLU A 147 -10.17 16.43 24.24
CA GLU A 147 -8.78 16.35 24.73
C GLU A 147 -7.80 17.10 23.83
N ASP A 148 -8.21 17.45 22.61
CA ASP A 148 -7.46 18.11 21.53
C ASP A 148 -6.25 17.29 21.00
N ASP A 149 -5.62 16.43 21.79
CA ASP A 149 -4.50 15.56 21.37
C ASP A 149 -4.92 14.10 21.12
N PHE A 150 -4.18 13.40 20.25
CA PHE A 150 -4.36 11.96 20.06
C PHE A 150 -3.92 11.15 21.29
N ASN A 151 -4.90 10.64 22.04
CA ASN A 151 -4.67 9.84 23.23
C ASN A 151 -4.30 8.38 22.89
N VAL A 152 -3.01 8.14 22.65
CA VAL A 152 -2.44 6.81 22.35
C VAL A 152 -2.73 5.77 23.44
N THR A 153 -2.84 6.19 24.71
CA THR A 153 -3.13 5.29 25.83
C THR A 153 -4.56 4.79 25.78
N ALA A 154 -5.53 5.69 25.53
CA ALA A 154 -6.93 5.34 25.35
C ALA A 154 -7.14 4.48 24.09
N ALA A 155 -6.56 4.86 22.95
CA ALA A 155 -6.64 4.09 21.71
C ALA A 155 -6.08 2.67 21.87
N LYS A 156 -4.93 2.53 22.54
CA LYS A 156 -4.31 1.23 22.83
C LYS A 156 -5.17 0.39 23.78
N ALA A 157 -5.69 0.96 24.87
CA ALA A 157 -6.59 0.24 25.77
C ALA A 157 -7.87 -0.21 25.03
N TYR A 158 -8.43 0.64 24.16
CA TYR A 158 -9.60 0.32 23.36
C TYR A 158 -9.34 -0.86 22.40
N SER A 159 -8.17 -0.90 21.74
CA SER A 159 -7.80 -2.01 20.84
C SER A 159 -7.77 -3.39 21.52
N GLN A 160 -7.52 -3.43 22.84
CA GLN A 160 -7.49 -4.66 23.64
C GLN A 160 -8.89 -5.12 24.09
N ILE A 161 -9.85 -4.21 24.17
CA ILE A 161 -11.24 -4.48 24.59
C ILE A 161 -12.13 -4.73 23.37
N ASN A 162 -11.88 -4.01 22.27
CA ASN A 162 -12.66 -4.06 21.05
C ASN A 162 -11.76 -4.17 19.82
N SER A 163 -11.50 -5.39 19.38
CA SER A 163 -10.75 -5.71 18.16
C SER A 163 -11.61 -5.69 16.88
N THR A 164 -12.80 -5.08 16.90
CA THR A 164 -13.66 -4.97 15.71
C THR A 164 -12.97 -4.15 14.63
N MET A 165 -13.01 -4.64 13.40
CA MET A 165 -12.48 -3.99 12.21
C MET A 165 -13.65 -3.56 11.30
N ILE A 166 -13.68 -2.28 10.93
CA ILE A 166 -14.63 -1.76 9.95
C ILE A 166 -14.06 -2.03 8.56
N VAL A 167 -14.64 -3.00 7.85
CA VAL A 167 -14.10 -3.49 6.57
C VAL A 167 -14.68 -2.69 5.40
N GLY A 168 -13.85 -2.42 4.40
CA GLY A 168 -14.28 -1.88 3.12
C GLY A 168 -15.30 -2.76 2.43
N THR A 169 -16.51 -2.22 2.22
CA THR A 169 -17.51 -2.81 1.33
C THR A 169 -17.34 -2.14 -0.03
N ALA A 170 -17.32 -2.94 -1.11
CA ALA A 170 -17.32 -2.37 -2.46
C ALA A 170 -18.55 -1.46 -2.62
N PRO A 171 -18.45 -0.33 -3.35
CA PRO A 171 -19.63 0.47 -3.69
C PRO A 171 -20.55 -0.37 -4.59
N THR A 172 -21.49 -1.09 -3.97
CA THR A 172 -22.62 -1.67 -4.69
C THR A 172 -23.43 -0.51 -5.24
N THR A 173 -23.37 -0.31 -6.55
CA THR A 173 -24.35 0.45 -7.33
C THR A 173 -25.70 -0.28 -7.35
N SER A 174 -26.25 -0.52 -6.16
CA SER A 174 -27.58 -1.07 -5.94
C SER A 174 -28.58 0.06 -6.07
N LEU A 175 -29.16 0.19 -7.26
CA LEU A 175 -30.45 0.84 -7.48
C LEU A 175 -31.53 0.08 -6.69
N SER A 176 -31.63 0.35 -5.40
CA SER A 176 -32.60 -0.29 -4.51
C SER A 176 -33.99 0.31 -4.69
N ALA A 177 -34.70 -0.20 -5.71
CA ALA A 177 -36.15 -0.33 -5.60
C ALA A 177 -36.49 -1.46 -4.60
N SER A 178 -37.63 -1.32 -3.93
CA SER A 178 -38.23 -2.25 -2.96
C SER A 178 -38.27 -3.74 -3.45
N SER A 179 -38.44 -4.78 -2.62
CA SER A 179 -39.20 -4.86 -1.37
C SER A 179 -38.96 -6.16 -0.59
N SER A 180 -39.27 -6.15 0.70
CA SER A 180 -40.02 -7.17 1.46
C SER A 180 -39.66 -8.68 1.40
N ALA A 181 -39.38 -9.20 2.59
CA ALA A 181 -39.34 -10.60 3.04
C ALA A 181 -40.31 -11.61 2.39
N SER A 182 -39.91 -12.89 2.33
CA SER A 182 -40.55 -13.98 3.12
C SER A 182 -39.97 -15.39 2.89
N SER A 183 -39.80 -16.10 4.02
CA SER A 183 -40.06 -17.54 4.23
C SER A 183 -39.29 -18.64 3.48
N ALA A 184 -38.64 -19.50 4.28
CA ALA A 184 -38.11 -20.79 3.85
C ALA A 184 -39.20 -21.86 3.65
N LYS A 185 -38.95 -22.85 2.78
CA LYS A 185 -39.53 -24.19 2.92
C LYS A 185 -38.63 -25.25 2.27
N ALA A 186 -38.30 -26.29 3.02
CA ALA A 186 -37.63 -27.48 2.50
C ALA A 186 -38.65 -28.46 1.90
N SER A 187 -38.24 -29.20 0.86
CA SER A 187 -38.83 -30.50 0.49
C SER A 187 -37.81 -31.35 -0.25
N SER A 188 -37.77 -32.64 0.11
CA SER A 188 -36.94 -33.68 -0.48
C SER A 188 -37.66 -34.41 -1.62
N SER A 189 -36.92 -35.03 -2.55
CA SER A 189 -36.89 -36.50 -2.76
C SER A 189 -36.60 -36.96 -4.20
N SER A 190 -35.59 -37.82 -4.33
CA SER A 190 -35.45 -39.00 -5.22
C SER A 190 -35.97 -39.01 -6.67
N SER A 191 -35.07 -39.37 -7.60
CA SER A 191 -35.40 -40.28 -8.71
C SER A 191 -34.21 -41.18 -9.14
N THR A 192 -34.41 -42.48 -8.93
CA THR A 192 -33.97 -43.65 -9.72
C THR A 192 -32.80 -43.55 -10.70
N SER A 193 -31.75 -44.34 -10.41
CA SER A 193 -30.89 -44.96 -11.42
C SER A 193 -31.55 -46.23 -12.00
N LEU A 194 -31.25 -46.57 -13.26
CA LEU A 194 -30.91 -47.94 -13.70
C LEU A 194 -30.59 -48.04 -15.21
N GLN A 195 -29.75 -49.04 -15.51
CA GLN A 195 -29.62 -49.82 -16.75
C GLN A 195 -28.45 -49.50 -17.72
N PRO A 196 -27.57 -50.49 -17.98
CA PRO A 196 -26.58 -50.48 -19.06
C PRO A 196 -27.09 -51.21 -20.33
N SER A 197 -26.53 -50.89 -21.50
CA SER A 197 -26.59 -51.76 -22.69
C SER A 197 -25.38 -51.54 -23.61
N ALA A 198 -25.09 -52.50 -24.49
CA ALA A 198 -23.73 -52.81 -24.95
C ALA A 198 -23.30 -52.27 -26.34
N LEU A 199 -21.98 -52.38 -26.58
CA LEU A 199 -21.23 -52.29 -27.85
C LEU A 199 -21.81 -53.17 -28.98
N PRO A 200 -21.48 -52.98 -30.29
CA PRO A 200 -20.15 -52.64 -30.87
C PRO A 200 -20.19 -51.42 -31.85
N ALA A 201 -19.19 -51.06 -32.69
CA ALA A 201 -17.97 -51.74 -33.17
C ALA A 201 -16.75 -50.79 -33.37
N ALA A 202 -15.86 -51.06 -34.34
CA ALA A 202 -14.49 -50.50 -34.41
C ALA A 202 -14.14 -49.67 -35.66
N SER A 203 -13.18 -48.75 -35.51
CA SER A 203 -12.18 -48.35 -36.52
C SER A 203 -11.00 -47.58 -35.87
N PRO A 204 -9.78 -47.58 -36.45
CA PRO A 204 -8.55 -47.27 -35.71
C PRO A 204 -8.16 -45.79 -35.70
N GLY A 205 -7.84 -45.25 -34.51
CA GLY A 205 -7.30 -43.90 -34.32
C GLY A 205 -5.77 -43.89 -34.12
N SER A 206 -5.06 -43.09 -34.91
CA SER A 206 -3.59 -43.00 -34.85
C SER A 206 -3.07 -42.30 -33.58
N SER A 207 -2.07 -42.91 -32.93
CA SER A 207 -1.44 -42.38 -31.71
C SER A 207 -0.50 -41.22 -32.03
N LYS A 208 -0.84 -40.00 -31.57
CA LYS A 208 0.06 -38.83 -31.64
C LYS A 208 0.82 -38.65 -30.32
N LYS A 209 2.16 -38.65 -30.41
CA LYS A 209 3.07 -38.40 -29.28
C LYS A 209 2.97 -36.94 -28.81
N SER A 210 2.65 -36.73 -27.54
CA SER A 210 2.62 -35.38 -26.94
C SER A 210 4.01 -34.90 -26.52
N ASN A 211 4.30 -33.61 -26.76
CA ASN A 211 5.58 -32.97 -26.42
C ASN A 211 5.60 -32.33 -25.01
N THR A 212 4.77 -32.85 -24.09
CA THR A 212 4.57 -32.30 -22.73
C THR A 212 5.88 -32.11 -21.96
N GLY A 213 6.84 -33.05 -22.08
CA GLY A 213 8.11 -33.00 -21.34
C GLY A 213 9.01 -31.82 -21.68
N ALA A 214 9.00 -31.35 -22.94
CA ALA A 214 9.81 -30.21 -23.36
C ALA A 214 9.29 -28.88 -22.78
N ILE A 215 7.97 -28.77 -22.60
CA ILE A 215 7.31 -27.57 -22.06
C ILE A 215 7.48 -27.50 -20.54
N ALA A 216 7.31 -28.63 -19.84
CA ALA A 216 7.51 -28.71 -18.40
C ALA A 216 8.95 -28.40 -17.97
N GLY A 217 9.95 -28.90 -18.71
CA GLY A 217 11.37 -28.68 -18.39
C GLY A 217 11.80 -27.21 -18.46
N GLY A 218 11.25 -26.44 -19.41
CA GLY A 218 11.60 -25.03 -19.61
C GLY A 218 11.19 -24.14 -18.43
N VAL A 219 10.01 -24.35 -17.85
CA VAL A 219 9.49 -23.53 -16.75
C VAL A 219 10.30 -23.77 -15.46
N VAL A 220 10.58 -25.03 -15.13
CA VAL A 220 11.36 -25.38 -13.94
C VAL A 220 12.80 -24.87 -14.05
N GLY A 221 13.44 -25.04 -15.22
CA GLY A 221 14.77 -24.50 -15.48
C GLY A 221 14.82 -22.97 -15.42
N GLY A 222 13.79 -22.29 -15.92
CA GLY A 222 13.67 -20.83 -15.90
C GLY A 222 13.58 -20.25 -14.49
N VAL A 223 12.71 -20.81 -13.63
CA VAL A 223 12.55 -20.35 -12.24
C VAL A 223 13.83 -20.56 -11.43
N VAL A 224 14.44 -21.75 -11.52
CA VAL A 224 15.69 -22.05 -10.81
C VAL A 224 16.84 -21.15 -11.29
N GLY A 225 16.95 -20.93 -12.61
CA GLY A 225 17.94 -20.02 -13.19
C GLY A 225 17.76 -18.58 -12.74
N ALA A 226 16.53 -18.06 -12.74
CA ALA A 226 16.21 -16.70 -12.31
C ALA A 226 16.55 -16.47 -10.83
N CYS A 227 16.19 -17.41 -9.95
CA CYS A 227 16.53 -17.34 -8.52
C CYS A 227 18.05 -17.33 -8.27
N LEU A 228 18.82 -18.15 -9.00
CA LEU A 228 20.28 -18.16 -8.88
C LEU A 228 20.93 -16.86 -9.36
N ILE A 229 20.45 -16.27 -10.46
CA ILE A 229 20.95 -14.99 -10.98
C ILE A 229 20.64 -13.85 -9.99
N ALA A 230 19.41 -13.79 -9.45
CA ALA A 230 19.04 -12.80 -8.46
C ALA A 230 19.90 -12.91 -7.18
N ALA A 231 20.12 -14.13 -6.68
CA ALA A 231 20.98 -14.39 -5.53
C ALA A 231 22.43 -13.95 -5.77
N ALA A 232 22.98 -14.23 -6.97
CA ALA A 232 24.32 -13.82 -7.34
C ALA A 232 24.50 -12.28 -7.39
N ILE A 233 23.51 -11.56 -7.95
CA ILE A 233 23.50 -10.09 -7.99
C ILE A 233 23.47 -9.52 -6.57
N VAL A 234 22.55 -9.99 -5.72
CA VAL A 234 22.44 -9.54 -4.32
C VAL A 234 23.72 -9.82 -3.54
N TYR A 235 24.33 -11.01 -3.72
CA TYR A 235 25.61 -11.35 -3.09
C TYR A 235 26.74 -10.40 -3.52
N TYR A 236 26.85 -10.11 -4.82
CA TYR A 236 27.90 -9.22 -5.35
C TYR A 236 27.75 -7.78 -4.84
N LEU A 237 26.52 -7.26 -4.83
CA LEU A 237 26.22 -5.93 -4.28
C LEU A 237 26.48 -5.85 -2.76
N ARG A 238 26.13 -6.89 -1.99
CA ARG A 238 26.46 -6.96 -0.55
C ARG A 238 27.97 -7.07 -0.32
N ARG A 239 28.72 -7.72 -1.21
CA ARG A 239 30.19 -7.81 -1.14
C ARG A 239 30.87 -6.46 -1.44
N GLN A 240 30.32 -5.65 -2.35
CA GLN A 240 30.83 -4.30 -2.62
C GLN A 240 30.51 -3.29 -1.50
N ARG A 241 29.42 -3.48 -0.75
CA ARG A 241 29.04 -2.62 0.39
C ARG A 241 29.83 -2.88 1.69
N ARG A 242 31.10 -3.28 1.60
CA ARG A 242 32.02 -3.18 2.76
C ARG A 242 32.42 -1.70 2.90
N PRO A 243 31.98 -0.98 3.95
CA PRO A 243 32.30 0.44 4.07
C PRO A 243 33.81 0.61 4.30
N ALA A 244 34.45 1.39 3.45
CA ALA A 244 35.74 1.97 3.79
C ALA A 244 35.50 2.99 4.91
N VAL A 245 35.84 2.64 6.14
CA VAL A 245 35.76 3.53 7.31
C VAL A 245 36.77 4.65 7.13
N ARG A 246 36.34 5.74 6.50
CA ARG A 246 37.14 6.95 6.31
C ARG A 246 36.92 7.87 7.51
N ASN A 247 37.69 7.61 8.57
CA ASN A 247 37.78 8.51 9.72
C ASN A 247 38.36 9.86 9.27
N ASN A 248 37.51 10.85 9.05
CA ASN A 248 37.93 12.24 8.94
C ASN A 248 37.74 12.91 10.32
N MET A 249 38.79 12.85 11.14
CA MET A 249 38.94 13.71 12.29
C MET A 249 39.46 15.08 11.82
N SER A 250 38.72 16.14 12.09
CA SER A 250 39.21 17.53 12.16
C SER A 250 38.42 18.17 13.30
N GLU A 251 39.01 18.20 14.50
CA GLU A 251 39.95 19.23 14.97
C GLU A 251 39.17 20.38 15.62
N VAL A 252 39.30 20.45 16.94
CA VAL A 252 38.63 21.43 17.80
C VAL A 252 39.62 22.53 18.12
N GLU A 253 39.37 23.74 17.63
CA GLU A 253 40.07 24.94 18.08
C GLU A 253 39.20 25.69 19.12
N PRO A 254 39.71 26.00 20.32
CA PRO A 254 38.97 26.75 21.33
C PRO A 254 39.30 28.25 21.27
N THR A 255 38.36 29.07 20.80
CA THR A 255 38.46 30.54 20.91
C THR A 255 37.40 31.11 21.86
N LEU A 256 37.88 31.76 22.93
CA LEU A 256 37.06 32.43 23.94
C LEU A 256 36.87 33.91 23.58
N VAL A 257 35.63 34.35 23.33
CA VAL A 257 35.15 35.70 23.70
C VAL A 257 33.62 35.71 23.68
N GLY A 258 33.02 36.29 24.72
CA GLY A 258 31.58 36.55 24.76
C GLY A 258 31.28 38.00 24.40
N SER A 259 30.11 38.23 23.78
CA SER A 259 29.36 39.49 23.93
C SER A 259 27.88 39.25 23.59
N PHE A 260 27.00 40.00 24.24
CA PHE A 260 25.55 39.91 24.06
C PHE A 260 25.08 40.67 22.81
N SER A 261 24.11 40.11 22.08
CA SER A 261 23.30 40.82 21.08
C SER A 261 21.86 40.27 21.06
N PRO A 262 20.84 41.11 20.78
CA PRO A 262 19.43 40.73 20.84
C PRO A 262 18.95 39.91 19.61
N PRO A 263 17.79 39.23 19.70
CA PRO A 263 17.31 38.33 18.64
C PRO A 263 16.85 39.07 17.38
N VAL A 264 17.36 38.62 16.22
CA VAL A 264 16.88 39.00 14.88
C VAL A 264 15.96 37.90 14.33
N SER A 265 14.89 38.31 13.66
CA SER A 265 13.87 37.42 13.07
C SER A 265 14.43 36.38 12.10
N PRO A 266 13.88 35.15 12.06
CA PRO A 266 14.21 34.18 11.03
C PRO A 266 13.59 34.58 9.68
N GLY A 267 14.44 34.83 8.69
CA GLY A 267 14.07 34.84 7.27
C GLY A 267 13.91 33.41 6.72
N PRO A 268 13.26 33.23 5.55
CA PRO A 268 12.89 31.91 5.05
C PRO A 268 14.11 31.12 4.56
N MET A 269 14.38 29.96 5.19
CA MET A 269 15.39 29.03 4.68
C MET A 269 14.85 28.17 3.54
N SER A 270 15.62 28.23 2.45
CA SER A 270 15.46 27.53 1.18
C SER A 270 15.04 26.06 1.28
N THR A 271 14.09 25.67 0.42
CA THR A 271 13.70 24.28 0.18
C THR A 271 14.82 23.49 -0.50
N GLY A 272 15.53 22.66 0.26
CA GLY A 272 16.34 21.57 -0.29
C GLY A 272 15.45 20.34 -0.60
N PRO A 273 15.49 19.73 -1.80
CA PRO A 273 14.60 18.64 -2.16
C PRO A 273 14.98 17.32 -1.45
N ALA A 274 13.98 16.68 -0.83
CA ALA A 274 14.11 15.34 -0.27
C ALA A 274 14.29 14.28 -1.38
N ALA A 275 15.54 14.00 -1.75
CA ALA A 275 15.88 13.20 -2.93
C ALA A 275 15.66 11.68 -2.78
N VAL A 276 15.16 11.17 -1.65
CA VAL A 276 15.05 9.73 -1.37
C VAL A 276 13.76 9.13 -1.95
N GLY A 277 12.60 9.75 -1.74
CA GLY A 277 11.32 9.32 -2.35
C GLY A 277 11.26 9.48 -3.87
N SER A 278 12.13 10.34 -4.44
CA SER A 278 12.23 10.52 -5.89
C SER A 278 12.73 9.28 -6.62
N VAL A 279 13.58 8.43 -6.02
CA VAL A 279 14.15 7.27 -6.73
C VAL A 279 13.05 6.24 -7.03
N SER A 280 12.15 6.00 -6.08
CA SER A 280 11.00 5.09 -6.23
C SER A 280 10.03 5.59 -7.31
N LYS A 281 9.62 6.86 -7.24
CA LYS A 281 8.67 7.46 -8.20
C LYS A 281 9.28 7.61 -9.60
N LEU A 282 10.57 7.95 -9.70
CA LEU A 282 11.32 8.01 -10.96
C LEU A 282 11.48 6.61 -11.57
N TYR A 283 11.76 5.58 -10.77
CA TYR A 283 11.85 4.20 -11.25
C TYR A 283 10.53 3.71 -11.85
N VAL A 284 9.40 3.90 -11.15
CA VAL A 284 8.06 3.56 -11.67
C VAL A 284 7.73 4.34 -12.94
N SER A 285 8.02 5.65 -12.96
CA SER A 285 7.78 6.50 -14.14
C SER A 285 8.63 6.12 -15.35
N VAL A 286 9.90 5.78 -15.15
CA VAL A 286 10.82 5.31 -16.21
C VAL A 286 10.35 3.95 -16.74
N VAL A 287 9.94 3.03 -15.88
CA VAL A 287 9.37 1.73 -16.30
C VAL A 287 8.10 1.94 -17.13
N LEU A 288 7.16 2.79 -16.69
CA LEU A 288 5.94 3.12 -17.45
C LEU A 288 6.23 3.78 -18.80
N ALA A 289 7.20 4.70 -18.87
CA ALA A 289 7.61 5.33 -20.13
C ALA A 289 8.23 4.33 -21.12
N ILE A 290 9.02 3.37 -20.62
CA ILE A 290 9.57 2.28 -21.43
C ILE A 290 8.43 1.38 -21.94
N VAL A 291 7.48 0.98 -21.08
CA VAL A 291 6.35 0.14 -21.46
C VAL A 291 5.51 0.78 -22.57
N ARG A 292 5.15 2.08 -22.45
CA ARG A 292 4.42 2.80 -23.51
C ARG A 292 5.17 2.78 -24.84
N LYS A 293 6.46 3.14 -24.83
CA LYS A 293 7.30 3.16 -26.04
C LYS A 293 7.40 1.79 -26.74
N TYR A 294 7.43 0.70 -25.97
CA TYR A 294 7.41 -0.66 -26.55
C TYR A 294 6.02 -1.09 -27.02
N SER A 295 4.94 -0.64 -26.38
CA SER A 295 3.56 -0.86 -26.82
C SER A 295 3.30 -0.19 -28.18
N ASP A 296 3.72 1.06 -28.34
CA ASP A 296 3.53 1.80 -29.60
C ASP A 296 4.35 1.18 -30.75
N ALA A 297 5.58 0.74 -30.45
CA ALA A 297 6.43 0.03 -31.41
C ALA A 297 5.90 -1.36 -31.78
N TYR A 298 5.12 -2.00 -30.91
CA TYR A 298 4.46 -3.28 -31.19
C TYR A 298 3.26 -3.08 -32.12
N SER A 299 2.38 -2.11 -31.82
CA SER A 299 1.24 -1.75 -32.67
C SER A 299 1.66 -1.36 -34.10
N ALA A 300 2.80 -0.67 -34.24
CA ALA A 300 3.38 -0.30 -35.54
C ALA A 300 4.10 -1.46 -36.28
N ALA A 301 4.22 -2.64 -35.66
CA ALA A 301 4.83 -3.84 -36.27
C ALA A 301 3.80 -4.92 -36.65
N GLU A 302 2.53 -4.72 -36.29
CA GLU A 302 1.39 -5.60 -36.63
C GLU A 302 0.43 -4.94 -37.65
N SER A 303 0.87 -3.82 -38.25
CA SER A 303 0.25 -3.15 -39.41
C SER A 303 1.17 -3.21 -40.64
#